data_AF-Q86YQ1-F1
#
_entry.id   AF-Q86YQ1-F1
#
_cell.length_a   1.000
_cell.length_b   1.000
_cell.length_c   1.000
_cell.angle_alpha   90.00
_cell.angle_beta   90.00
_cell.angle_gamma   90.00
#
_symmetry.space_group_name_H-M   'P 1'
#
loop_
_entity.id
_entity.type
_entity.pdbx_description
1 polymer ?
#
loop_
_entity_poly.entity_id
_entity_poly.type
_entity_poly.pdbx_seq_one_letter_code
_entity_poly.pdbx_strand_id
1 'polypeptide(L)'
;GSAQVKGHGKKVADALTNAVAHVDHMPNALSALSDLHAHKLRVDPVNFKLLSHCLLVTLAAHLPAEFTPAVHASLDKFLASVSTVLTSKYR
;
A
#
# COMPACT_ATOMS: atom_id res chain seq x y z
N GLY A 1 15.40 -12.17 9.31
CA GLY A 1 14.42 -11.15 9.73
C GLY A 1 13.50 -11.70 10.81
N SER A 2 13.07 -10.83 11.74
CA SER A 2 12.18 -11.16 12.87
C SER A 2 10.81 -11.70 12.41
N ALA A 3 10.23 -12.61 13.20
CA ALA A 3 8.88 -13.15 12.97
C ALA A 3 7.80 -12.05 12.95
N GLN A 4 7.95 -11.01 13.77
CA GLN A 4 7.01 -9.88 13.80
C GLN A 4 7.03 -9.10 12.47
N VAL A 5 8.23 -8.82 11.94
CA VAL A 5 8.39 -8.11 10.65
C VAL A 5 7.83 -8.94 9.51
N LYS A 6 8.14 -10.24 9.46
CA LYS A 6 7.58 -11.15 8.44
C LYS A 6 6.06 -11.22 8.52
N GLY A 7 5.50 -11.38 9.72
CA GLY A 7 4.06 -11.44 9.94
C GLY A 7 3.35 -10.14 9.55
N HIS A 8 3.95 -8.99 9.86
CA HIS A 8 3.39 -7.69 9.46
C HIS A 8 3.50 -7.47 7.95
N GLY A 9 4.64 -7.79 7.34
CA GLY A 9 4.83 -7.72 5.89
C GLY A 9 3.79 -8.55 5.13
N LYS A 10 3.46 -9.76 5.63
CA LYS A 10 2.36 -10.56 5.08
C LYS A 10 1.02 -9.83 5.14
N LYS A 11 0.66 -9.23 6.29
CA LYS A 11 -0.61 -8.48 6.42
C LYS A 11 -0.69 -7.31 5.44
N VAL A 12 0.42 -6.59 5.23
CA VAL A 12 0.50 -5.49 4.25
C VAL A 12 0.32 -6.02 2.82
N ALA A 13 1.00 -7.11 2.45
CA ALA A 13 0.87 -7.72 1.13
C ALA A 13 -0.54 -8.26 0.86
N ASP A 14 -1.17 -8.90 1.85
CA ASP A 14 -2.55 -9.40 1.76
C ASP A 14 -3.53 -8.22 1.57
N ALA A 15 -3.33 -7.09 2.26
CA ALA A 15 -4.13 -5.89 2.08
C ALA A 15 -3.98 -5.25 0.69
N LEU A 16 -2.76 -5.20 0.15
CA LEU A 16 -2.52 -4.75 -1.22
C LEU A 16 -3.14 -5.69 -2.26
N THR A 17 -3.11 -7.00 -2.01
CA THR A 17 -3.78 -7.99 -2.86
C THR A 17 -5.30 -7.76 -2.89
N ASN A 18 -5.90 -7.49 -1.74
CA ASN A 18 -7.32 -7.10 -1.66
C ASN A 18 -7.61 -5.79 -2.42
N ALA A 19 -6.71 -4.80 -2.32
CA ALA A 19 -6.85 -3.55 -3.08
C ALA A 19 -6.77 -3.77 -4.60
N VAL A 20 -5.87 -4.64 -5.08
CA VAL A 20 -5.78 -5.02 -6.51
C VAL A 20 -7.06 -5.72 -6.97
N ALA A 21 -7.60 -6.65 -6.18
CA ALA A 21 -8.83 -7.38 -6.51
C ALA A 21 -10.08 -6.47 -6.56
N HIS A 22 -10.02 -5.30 -5.92
CA HIS A 22 -11.11 -4.34 -5.84
C HIS A 22 -10.66 -2.94 -6.28
N VAL A 23 -9.87 -2.85 -7.35
CA VAL A 23 -9.26 -1.58 -7.81
C VAL A 23 -10.30 -0.48 -8.08
N ASP A 24 -11.47 -0.84 -8.59
CA ASP A 24 -12.57 0.10 -8.85
C ASP A 24 -13.35 0.53 -7.59
N HIS A 25 -13.17 -0.19 -6.47
CA HIS A 25 -13.91 -0.02 -5.22
C HIS A 25 -13.01 -0.02 -3.98
N MET A 26 -11.77 0.47 -4.10
CA MET A 26 -10.78 0.47 -3.02
C MET A 26 -11.25 1.10 -1.70
N PRO A 27 -12.02 2.22 -1.68
CA PRO A 27 -12.50 2.81 -0.42
C PRO A 27 -13.32 1.83 0.43
N ASN A 28 -14.16 1.02 -0.21
CA ASN A 28 -14.97 0.02 0.47
C ASN A 28 -14.11 -1.15 0.94
N ALA A 29 -13.25 -1.68 0.05
CA ALA A 29 -12.39 -2.82 0.33
C ALA A 29 -11.37 -2.55 1.46
N LEU A 30 -10.92 -1.29 1.61
CA LEU A 30 -9.94 -0.87 2.61
C LEU A 30 -10.55 -0.07 3.78
N SER A 31 -11.88 0.02 3.86
CA SER A 31 -12.58 0.90 4.81
C SER A 31 -12.13 0.68 6.26
N ALA A 32 -12.06 -0.58 6.70
CA ALA A 32 -11.65 -0.94 8.06
C ALA A 32 -10.15 -0.63 8.34
N LEU A 33 -9.29 -0.73 7.32
CA LEU A 33 -7.88 -0.34 7.46
C LEU A 33 -7.72 1.17 7.52
N SER A 34 -8.53 1.93 6.79
CA SER A 34 -8.56 3.39 6.92
C SER A 34 -8.99 3.81 8.32
N ASP A 35 -10.06 3.21 8.88
CA ASP A 35 -10.49 3.48 10.26
C ASP A 35 -9.40 3.17 11.28
N LEU A 36 -8.71 2.03 11.12
CA LEU A 36 -7.62 1.61 12.00
C LEU A 36 -6.49 2.65 12.00
N HIS A 37 -6.08 3.11 10.82
CA HIS A 37 -5.00 4.10 10.69
C HIS A 37 -5.44 5.47 11.22
N ALA A 38 -6.65 5.93 10.90
CA ALA A 38 -7.13 7.24 11.32
C ALA A 38 -7.36 7.33 12.84
N HIS A 39 -7.98 6.32 13.45
CA HIS A 39 -8.49 6.45 14.81
C HIS A 39 -7.59 5.79 15.88
N LYS A 40 -6.83 4.75 15.53
CA LYS A 40 -5.98 4.03 16.48
C LYS A 40 -4.49 4.25 16.26
N LEU A 41 -3.98 3.93 15.06
CA LEU A 41 -2.54 3.96 14.80
C LEU A 41 -2.01 5.40 14.62
N ARG A 42 -2.81 6.27 14.01
CA ARG A 42 -2.51 7.70 13.77
C ARG A 42 -1.14 7.91 13.13
N VAL A 43 -0.81 7.08 12.15
CA VAL A 43 0.44 7.16 11.40
C VAL A 43 0.44 8.46 10.59
N ASP A 44 1.48 9.29 10.70
CA ASP A 44 1.53 10.51 9.88
C ASP A 44 1.43 10.15 8.38
N PRO A 45 0.50 10.77 7.62
CA PRO A 45 0.31 10.53 6.19
C PRO A 45 1.59 10.53 5.34
N VAL A 46 2.64 11.25 5.74
CA VAL A 46 3.92 11.26 5.04
C VAL A 46 4.59 9.88 4.96
N ASN A 47 4.39 9.02 5.97
CA ASN A 47 5.05 7.72 6.05
C ASN A 47 4.55 6.72 5.00
N PHE A 48 3.32 6.91 4.50
CA PHE A 48 2.78 6.07 3.42
C PHE A 48 3.58 6.24 2.11
N LYS A 49 4.10 7.46 1.86
CA LYS A 49 4.99 7.71 0.71
C LYS A 49 6.32 6.97 0.85
N LEU A 50 6.89 6.95 2.07
CA LEU A 50 8.15 6.26 2.35
C LEU A 50 8.02 4.75 2.10
N LEU A 51 6.97 4.13 2.64
CA LEU A 51 6.72 2.71 2.42
C LEU A 51 6.40 2.41 0.95
N SER A 52 5.60 3.25 0.27
CA SER A 52 5.28 3.08 -1.15
C SER A 52 6.54 3.08 -2.02
N HIS A 53 7.48 3.98 -1.73
CA HIS A 53 8.78 4.00 -2.42
C HIS A 53 9.58 2.72 -2.18
N CYS A 54 9.66 2.23 -0.94
CA CYS A 54 10.33 0.96 -0.63
C CYS A 54 9.67 -0.24 -1.36
N LEU A 55 8.34 -0.25 -1.49
CA LEU A 55 7.62 -1.28 -2.25
C LEU A 55 7.97 -1.22 -3.74
N LEU A 56 8.02 -0.02 -4.35
CA LEU A 56 8.44 0.15 -5.74
C LEU A 56 9.87 -0.35 -5.97
N VAL A 57 10.81 0.00 -5.09
CA VAL A 57 12.20 -0.49 -5.17
C VAL A 57 12.24 -2.01 -5.04
N THR A 58 11.46 -2.58 -4.14
CA THR A 58 11.38 -4.04 -3.95
C THR A 58 10.85 -4.73 -5.21
N LEU A 59 9.77 -4.21 -5.80
CA LEU A 59 9.19 -4.77 -7.03
C LEU A 59 10.17 -4.64 -8.20
N ALA A 60 10.85 -3.51 -8.36
CA ALA A 60 11.85 -3.30 -9.39
C ALA A 60 13.02 -4.31 -9.29
N ALA A 61 13.47 -4.60 -8.07
CA ALA A 61 14.55 -5.54 -7.82
C ALA A 61 14.16 -7.01 -8.09
N HIS A 62 12.88 -7.34 -7.96
CA HIS A 62 12.39 -8.72 -8.09
C HIS A 62 11.70 -9.03 -9.42
N LEU A 63 11.26 -8.01 -10.17
CA LEU A 63 10.49 -8.14 -11.41
C LEU A 63 11.17 -7.39 -12.57
N PRO A 64 12.43 -7.68 -12.90
CA PRO A 64 13.21 -6.88 -13.86
C PRO A 64 12.63 -6.86 -15.28
N ALA A 65 11.89 -7.90 -15.69
CA ALA A 65 11.26 -7.97 -17.00
C ALA A 65 9.93 -7.20 -17.04
N GLU A 66 9.17 -7.25 -15.95
CA GLU A 66 7.84 -6.64 -15.85
C GLU A 66 7.91 -5.16 -15.49
N PHE A 67 8.96 -4.70 -14.80
CA PHE A 67 9.11 -3.33 -14.30
C PHE A 67 9.54 -2.34 -15.40
N THR A 68 8.75 -2.30 -16.48
CA THR A 68 8.87 -1.30 -17.55
C THR A 68 8.46 0.09 -17.05
N PRO A 69 8.82 1.20 -17.76
CA PRO A 69 8.41 2.55 -17.35
C PRO A 69 6.89 2.73 -17.19
N ALA A 70 6.09 2.11 -18.05
CA ALA A 70 4.63 2.17 -17.97
C ALA A 70 4.08 1.42 -16.74
N VAL A 71 4.66 0.26 -16.41
CA VAL A 71 4.30 -0.51 -15.22
C VAL A 71 4.73 0.22 -13.95
N HIS A 72 5.93 0.81 -13.93
CA HIS A 72 6.39 1.65 -12.83
C HIS A 72 5.42 2.81 -12.57
N ALA A 73 5.07 3.59 -13.60
CA ALA A 73 4.13 4.70 -13.46
C ALA A 73 2.75 4.24 -12.96
N SER A 74 2.30 3.05 -13.39
CA SER A 74 1.02 2.48 -12.96
C SER A 74 1.04 2.03 -11.49
N LEU A 75 2.13 1.36 -11.06
CA LEU A 75 2.32 0.94 -9.67
C LEU A 75 2.44 2.14 -8.73
N ASP A 76 3.16 3.19 -9.12
CA ASP A 76 3.27 4.42 -8.33
C ASP A 76 1.89 5.08 -8.14
N LYS A 77 1.11 5.24 -9.21
CA LYS A 77 -0.26 5.77 -9.15
C LYS A 77 -1.19 4.90 -8.29
N PHE A 78 -1.06 3.58 -8.38
CA PHE A 78 -1.83 2.64 -7.56
C PHE A 78 -1.50 2.81 -6.08
N LEU A 79 -0.21 2.80 -5.71
CA LEU A 79 0.23 2.95 -4.31
C LEU A 79 -0.12 4.33 -3.73
N ALA A 80 -0.06 5.39 -4.55
CA ALA A 80 -0.55 6.70 -4.18
C ALA A 80 -2.06 6.69 -3.89
N SER A 81 -2.86 6.03 -4.73
CA SER A 81 -4.31 5.91 -4.56
C SER A 81 -4.67 5.10 -3.30
N VAL A 82 -3.97 3.99 -3.04
CA VAL A 82 -4.10 3.23 -1.79
C VAL A 82 -3.78 4.11 -0.58
N SER A 83 -2.70 4.89 -0.64
CA SER A 83 -2.31 5.82 0.43
C SER A 83 -3.41 6.85 0.69
N THR A 84 -3.96 7.47 -0.37
CA THR A 84 -5.09 8.41 -0.27
C THR A 84 -6.28 7.78 0.44
N VAL A 85 -6.67 6.55 0.07
CA VAL A 85 -7.77 5.82 0.70
C VAL A 85 -7.49 5.58 2.18
N LEU A 86 -6.31 5.09 2.54
CA LEU A 86 -5.97 4.81 3.95
C LEU A 86 -5.95 6.07 4.81
N THR A 87 -5.60 7.22 4.23
CA THR A 87 -5.59 8.52 4.93
C THR A 87 -6.91 9.29 4.87
N SER A 88 -7.91 8.80 4.12
CA SER A 88 -9.13 9.56 3.82
C SER A 88 -9.98 9.94 5.03
N LYS A 89 -9.92 9.16 6.12
CA LYS A 89 -10.70 9.36 7.35
C LYS A 89 -9.94 10.06 8.48
N TYR A 90 -8.74 10.61 8.21
CA TYR A 90 -7.94 11.30 9.23
C TYR A 90 -8.55 12.64 9.68
N ARG A 91 -9.46 13.21 8.89
CA ARG A 91 -10.08 14.52 9.10
C ARG A 91 -11.56 14.48 8.74
#